data_AF-A0A1M7IIS1-F1
#
_entry.id   AF-A0A1M7IIS1-F1
#
_cell.length_a   1.000
_cell.length_b   1.000
_cell.length_c   1.000
_cell.angle_alpha   90.00
_cell.angle_beta   90.00
_cell.angle_gamma   90.00
#
_symmetry.space_group_name_H-M   'P 1'
#
loop_
_entity.id
_entity.type
_entity.pdbx_description
1 polymer ?
#
loop_
_entity_poly.entity_id
_entity_poly.type
_entity_poly.pdbx_seq_one_letter_code
_entity_poly.pdbx_strand_id
1 'polypeptide(L)'
;MKSESPLRQVRQLHQRYQREFWPAMAAYVAIMLLLWPLLPQVHNALLKLIMALLPVMPVLLVVRAMVRLVLGSDELEQRIHLIGLAVAATAVSTLSLAGGFLAAAGIIRLDGTILIWVWPTLVVMYAVGRGWASRRYGGASDVMCDSGLALHWQLLFAALVIAAVAGLGRHQLSDYQFGMLCGVSGALGLGALLRAIQHWRKRQRGEHEAS
;
A
#
# COMPACT_ATOMS: atom_id res chain seq x y z
N MET A 1 -1.30 -38.69 -2.50
CA MET A 1 -1.77 -37.39 -1.95
C MET A 1 -0.55 -36.63 -1.47
N LYS A 2 -0.11 -35.61 -2.21
CA LYS A 2 1.21 -34.97 -2.03
C LYS A 2 1.17 -34.09 -0.78
N SER A 3 1.81 -34.49 0.31
CA SER A 3 1.98 -33.64 1.50
C SER A 3 2.97 -32.52 1.15
N GLU A 4 2.47 -31.45 0.54
CA GLU A 4 3.26 -30.22 0.45
C GLU A 4 3.54 -29.76 1.89
N SER A 5 4.81 -29.63 2.25
CA SER A 5 5.24 -29.18 3.57
C SER A 5 4.51 -27.87 3.94
N PRO A 6 3.99 -27.69 5.17
CA PRO A 6 3.17 -26.53 5.57
C PRO A 6 3.79 -25.18 5.19
N LEU A 7 5.13 -25.08 5.25
CA LEU A 7 5.90 -23.89 4.87
C LEU A 7 5.74 -23.49 3.38
N ARG A 8 5.57 -24.46 2.46
CA ARG A 8 5.35 -24.18 1.03
C ARG A 8 3.96 -23.60 0.77
N GLN A 9 2.94 -24.08 1.48
CA GLN A 9 1.56 -23.62 1.33
C GLN A 9 1.41 -22.15 1.75
N VAL A 10 2.01 -21.78 2.89
CA VAL A 10 2.05 -20.38 3.37
C VAL A 10 2.75 -19.47 2.37
N ARG A 11 3.91 -19.90 1.83
CA ARG A 11 4.68 -19.13 0.84
C ARG A 11 3.92 -18.94 -0.48
N GLN A 12 3.22 -19.97 -0.97
CA GLN A 12 2.40 -19.88 -2.19
C GLN A 12 1.22 -18.93 -2.01
N LEU A 13 0.55 -18.96 -0.86
CA LEU A 13 -0.56 -18.04 -0.55
C LEU A 13 -0.07 -16.59 -0.54
N HIS A 14 1.10 -16.33 0.06
CA HIS A 14 1.70 -15.01 0.08
C HIS A 14 2.13 -14.53 -1.32
N GLN A 15 2.73 -15.39 -2.13
CA GLN A 15 3.11 -15.06 -3.52
C GLN A 15 1.89 -14.72 -4.38
N ARG A 16 0.79 -15.45 -4.19
CA ARG A 16 -0.47 -15.17 -4.89
C ARG A 16 -1.06 -13.83 -4.43
N TYR A 17 -1.06 -13.56 -3.14
CA TYR A 17 -1.47 -12.24 -2.61
C TYR A 17 -0.64 -11.12 -3.22
N GLN A 18 0.70 -11.24 -3.24
CA GLN A 18 1.56 -10.21 -3.84
C GLN A 18 1.29 -10.03 -5.34
N ARG A 19 1.09 -11.13 -6.09
CA ARG A 19 0.75 -11.09 -7.52
C ARG A 19 -0.60 -10.45 -7.81
N GLU A 20 -1.55 -10.52 -6.89
CA GLU A 20 -2.87 -9.89 -7.06
C GLU A 20 -2.87 -8.44 -6.55
N PHE A 21 -2.12 -8.15 -5.48
CA PHE A 21 -2.03 -6.85 -4.83
C PHE A 21 -1.37 -5.79 -5.73
N TRP A 22 -0.19 -6.09 -6.27
CA TRP A 22 0.60 -5.12 -7.04
C TRP A 22 -0.06 -4.63 -8.34
N PRO A 23 -0.61 -5.49 -9.22
CA PRO A 23 -1.30 -5.02 -10.41
C PRO A 23 -2.57 -4.26 -10.06
N ALA A 24 -3.29 -4.64 -9.00
CA ALA A 24 -4.45 -3.88 -8.54
C ALA A 24 -4.05 -2.49 -8.01
N MET A 25 -2.96 -2.38 -7.27
CA MET A 25 -2.45 -1.10 -6.80
C MET A 25 -1.97 -0.21 -7.95
N ALA A 26 -1.25 -0.79 -8.91
CA ALA A 26 -0.82 -0.08 -10.12
C ALA A 26 -2.03 0.42 -10.92
N ALA A 27 -3.06 -0.41 -11.08
CA ALA A 27 -4.31 -0.02 -11.72
C ALA A 27 -5.03 1.11 -10.96
N TYR A 28 -5.11 1.03 -9.63
CA TYR A 28 -5.67 2.09 -8.79
C TYR A 28 -4.96 3.43 -9.01
N VAL A 29 -3.63 3.45 -8.90
CA VAL A 29 -2.83 4.66 -9.10
C VAL A 29 -2.96 5.20 -10.52
N ALA A 30 -2.91 4.33 -11.53
CA ALA A 30 -3.06 4.72 -12.93
C ALA A 30 -4.44 5.32 -13.21
N ILE A 31 -5.51 4.68 -12.73
CA ILE A 31 -6.88 5.21 -12.83
C ILE A 31 -6.97 6.55 -12.12
N MET A 32 -6.49 6.66 -10.88
CA MET A 32 -6.60 7.91 -10.14
C MET A 32 -5.85 9.06 -10.82
N LEU A 33 -4.68 8.80 -11.41
CA LEU A 33 -3.89 9.85 -12.06
C LEU A 33 -4.35 10.19 -13.49
N LEU A 34 -4.86 9.21 -14.24
CA LEU A 34 -5.33 9.42 -15.62
C LEU A 34 -6.78 9.91 -15.65
N LEU A 35 -7.66 9.38 -14.81
CA LEU A 35 -9.09 9.69 -14.87
C LEU A 35 -9.43 11.01 -14.16
N TRP A 36 -8.73 11.36 -13.09
CA TRP A 36 -9.01 12.57 -12.31
C TRP A 36 -8.93 13.88 -13.10
N PRO A 37 -7.91 14.14 -13.95
CA PRO A 37 -7.87 15.34 -14.78
C PRO A 37 -8.90 15.33 -15.93
N LEU A 38 -9.41 14.15 -16.31
CA LEU A 38 -10.42 13.99 -17.36
C LEU A 38 -11.85 14.22 -16.83
N LEU A 39 -12.11 13.96 -15.54
CA LEU A 39 -13.43 14.11 -14.91
C LEU A 39 -14.11 15.49 -15.09
N PRO A 40 -13.39 16.63 -15.07
CA PRO A 40 -13.99 17.94 -15.33
C PRO A 40 -14.50 18.13 -16.76
N GLN A 41 -13.93 17.41 -17.73
CA GLN A 41 -14.24 17.55 -19.16
C GLN A 41 -15.45 16.70 -19.59
N VAL A 42 -15.93 15.82 -18.71
CA VAL A 42 -17.05 14.91 -18.96
C VAL A 42 -18.37 15.60 -18.59
N HIS A 43 -19.15 15.94 -19.61
CA HIS A 43 -20.44 16.60 -19.47
C HIS A 43 -21.60 15.63 -19.14
N ASN A 44 -21.45 14.34 -19.49
CA ASN A 44 -22.45 13.32 -19.20
C ASN A 44 -22.34 12.86 -17.73
N ALA A 45 -23.40 13.09 -16.95
CA ALA A 45 -23.45 12.75 -15.53
C ALA A 45 -23.25 11.25 -15.24
N LEU A 46 -23.82 10.36 -16.05
CA LEU A 46 -23.69 8.91 -15.86
C LEU A 46 -22.26 8.44 -16.14
N LEU A 47 -21.64 8.96 -17.20
CA LEU A 47 -20.25 8.65 -17.54
C LEU A 47 -19.29 9.16 -16.45
N LYS A 48 -19.53 10.37 -15.94
CA LYS A 48 -18.77 10.96 -14.84
C LYS A 48 -18.87 10.13 -13.56
N LEU A 49 -20.06 9.62 -13.24
CA LEU A 49 -20.28 8.72 -12.10
C LEU A 49 -19.48 7.42 -12.24
N ILE A 50 -19.57 6.76 -13.40
CA ILE A 50 -18.86 5.51 -13.68
C ILE A 50 -17.35 5.72 -13.56
N MET A 51 -16.82 6.81 -14.12
CA MET A 51 -15.41 7.17 -14.02
C MET A 51 -14.99 7.46 -12.57
N ALA A 52 -15.78 8.20 -11.81
CA ALA A 52 -15.47 8.52 -10.41
C ALA A 52 -15.44 7.27 -9.50
N LEU A 53 -16.23 6.24 -9.81
CA LEU A 53 -16.27 4.97 -9.06
C LEU A 53 -15.26 3.92 -9.56
N LEU A 54 -14.72 4.08 -10.77
CA LEU A 54 -13.74 3.16 -11.35
C LEU A 54 -12.55 2.81 -10.43
N PRO A 55 -11.93 3.75 -9.68
CA PRO A 55 -10.82 3.42 -8.77
C PRO A 55 -11.24 2.54 -7.57
N VAL A 56 -12.53 2.36 -7.30
CA VAL A 56 -13.02 1.44 -6.25
C VAL A 56 -12.80 -0.01 -6.66
N MET A 57 -12.90 -0.34 -7.96
CA MET A 57 -12.80 -1.71 -8.44
C MET A 57 -11.44 -2.38 -8.12
N PRO A 58 -10.28 -1.75 -8.38
CA PRO A 58 -9.00 -2.31 -7.97
C PRO A 58 -8.88 -2.49 -6.44
N VAL A 59 -9.43 -1.56 -5.65
CA VAL A 59 -9.41 -1.67 -4.18
C VAL A 59 -10.20 -2.89 -3.70
N LEU A 60 -11.35 -3.20 -4.32
CA LEU A 60 -12.12 -4.41 -4.01
C LEU A 60 -11.33 -5.70 -4.30
N LEU A 61 -10.52 -5.71 -5.37
CA LEU A 61 -9.62 -6.83 -5.66
C LEU A 61 -8.56 -7.01 -4.57
N VAL A 62 -7.98 -5.92 -4.08
CA VAL A 62 -7.03 -5.93 -2.95
C VAL A 62 -7.70 -6.46 -1.68
N VAL A 63 -8.91 -5.99 -1.36
CA VAL A 63 -9.67 -6.49 -0.20
C VAL A 63 -9.95 -7.99 -0.34
N ARG A 64 -10.38 -8.45 -1.52
CA ARG A 64 -10.61 -9.88 -1.80
C ARG A 64 -9.34 -10.71 -1.66
N ALA A 65 -8.19 -10.20 -2.09
CA ALA A 65 -6.90 -10.86 -1.92
C ALA A 65 -6.52 -10.93 -0.43
N MET A 66 -6.74 -9.85 0.31
CA MET A 66 -6.47 -9.78 1.75
C MET A 66 -7.34 -10.74 2.55
N VAL A 67 -8.65 -10.80 2.29
CA VAL A 67 -9.56 -11.73 2.97
C VAL A 67 -9.12 -13.18 2.76
N ARG A 68 -8.75 -13.56 1.53
CA ARG A 68 -8.24 -14.90 1.24
C ARG A 68 -6.92 -15.20 1.95
N LEU A 69 -6.03 -14.21 2.05
CA LEU A 69 -4.78 -14.35 2.80
C LEU A 69 -5.06 -14.62 4.28
N VAL A 70 -5.92 -13.81 4.91
CA VAL A 70 -6.26 -13.95 6.34
C VAL A 70 -6.92 -15.32 6.60
N LEU A 71 -7.93 -15.68 5.83
CA LEU A 71 -8.65 -16.96 6.01
C LEU A 71 -7.77 -18.19 5.76
N GLY A 72 -6.74 -18.06 4.92
CA GLY A 72 -5.77 -19.13 4.66
C GLY A 72 -4.55 -19.13 5.58
N SER A 73 -4.48 -18.19 6.53
CA SER A 73 -3.40 -18.10 7.51
C SER A 73 -3.70 -18.92 8.77
N ASP A 74 -2.66 -19.30 9.50
CA ASP A 74 -2.81 -19.94 10.81
C ASP A 74 -3.43 -19.00 11.86
N GLU A 75 -3.80 -19.55 13.02
CA GLU A 75 -4.46 -18.80 14.09
C GLU A 75 -3.62 -17.63 14.62
N LEU A 76 -2.29 -17.77 14.67
CA LEU A 76 -1.39 -16.73 15.17
C LEU A 76 -1.30 -15.57 14.17
N GLU A 77 -1.13 -15.85 12.88
CA GLU A 77 -1.13 -14.86 11.81
C GLU A 77 -2.49 -14.17 11.68
N GLN A 78 -3.60 -14.90 11.79
CA GLN A 78 -4.95 -14.32 11.84
C GLN A 78 -5.08 -13.36 13.03
N ARG A 79 -4.57 -13.73 14.20
CA ARG A 79 -4.56 -12.87 15.40
C ARG A 79 -3.73 -11.61 15.18
N ILE A 80 -2.55 -11.73 14.55
CA ILE A 80 -1.69 -10.58 14.20
C ILE A 80 -2.41 -9.65 13.21
N HIS A 81 -3.08 -10.22 12.21
CA HIS A 81 -3.91 -9.47 11.25
C HIS A 81 -5.05 -8.70 11.94
N LEU A 82 -5.77 -9.36 12.85
CA LEU A 82 -6.85 -8.74 13.62
C LEU A 82 -6.36 -7.60 14.50
N ILE A 83 -5.21 -7.75 15.17
CA ILE A 83 -4.61 -6.67 15.96
C ILE A 83 -4.24 -5.48 15.06
N GLY A 84 -3.63 -5.75 13.90
CA GLY A 84 -3.33 -4.71 12.92
C GLY A 84 -4.58 -3.95 12.47
N LEU A 85 -5.66 -4.67 12.17
CA LEU A 85 -6.94 -4.07 11.79
C LEU A 85 -7.57 -3.27 12.93
N ALA A 86 -7.49 -3.77 14.17
CA ALA A 86 -8.00 -3.07 15.35
C ALA A 86 -7.26 -1.74 15.57
N VAL A 87 -5.92 -1.75 15.51
CA VAL A 87 -5.09 -0.53 15.60
C VAL A 87 -5.47 0.45 14.49
N ALA A 88 -5.60 -0.03 13.25
CA ALA A 88 -5.98 0.82 12.13
C ALA A 88 -7.36 1.45 12.30
N ALA A 89 -8.36 0.64 12.64
CA ALA A 89 -9.73 1.09 12.84
C ALA A 89 -9.82 2.13 13.95
N THR A 90 -9.22 1.87 15.12
CA THR A 90 -9.24 2.79 16.27
C THR A 90 -8.48 4.08 15.96
N ALA A 91 -7.31 4.01 15.33
CA ALA A 91 -6.54 5.21 15.00
C ALA A 91 -7.28 6.09 13.98
N VAL A 92 -7.76 5.51 12.87
CA VAL A 92 -8.45 6.25 11.82
C VAL A 92 -9.80 6.79 12.30
N SER A 93 -10.56 6.04 13.10
CA SER A 93 -11.83 6.52 13.64
C SER A 93 -11.62 7.67 14.62
N THR A 94 -10.62 7.59 15.49
CA THR A 94 -10.28 8.67 16.44
C THR A 94 -9.81 9.93 15.71
N LEU A 95 -8.94 9.79 14.70
CA LEU A 95 -8.50 10.91 13.85
C LEU A 95 -9.68 11.54 13.10
N SER A 96 -10.58 10.71 12.56
CA SER A 96 -11.79 11.19 11.87
C SER A 96 -12.72 11.94 12.82
N LEU A 97 -12.90 11.44 14.05
CA LEU A 97 -13.71 12.09 15.07
C LEU A 97 -13.12 13.44 15.49
N ALA A 98 -11.80 13.48 15.74
CA ALA A 98 -11.09 14.71 16.05
C ALA A 98 -11.20 15.73 14.90
N GLY A 99 -10.97 15.30 13.66
CA GLY A 99 -11.16 16.13 12.46
C GLY A 99 -12.58 16.64 12.31
N GLY A 100 -13.57 15.79 12.60
CA GLY A 100 -15.00 16.15 12.61
C GLY A 100 -15.33 17.23 13.64
N PHE A 101 -14.81 17.13 14.87
CA PHE A 101 -14.98 18.17 15.89
C PHE A 101 -14.29 19.48 15.51
N LEU A 102 -13.07 19.42 14.97
CA LEU A 102 -12.38 20.62 14.49
C LEU A 102 -13.14 21.30 13.34
N ALA A 103 -13.76 20.52 12.46
CA ALA A 103 -14.61 21.05 11.39
C ALA A 103 -15.92 21.65 11.93
N ALA A 104 -16.57 20.97 12.88
CA ALA A 104 -17.80 21.44 13.52
C ALA A 104 -17.58 22.74 14.32
N ALA A 105 -16.41 22.90 14.95
CA ALA A 105 -16.00 24.11 15.63
C ALA A 105 -15.60 25.26 14.69
N GLY A 106 -15.58 25.03 13.37
CA GLY A 106 -15.16 26.02 12.38
C GLY A 106 -13.65 26.30 12.34
N ILE A 107 -12.84 25.47 13.02
CA ILE A 107 -11.38 25.63 13.09
C ILE A 107 -10.72 25.23 11.77
N ILE A 108 -11.22 24.18 11.12
CA ILE A 108 -10.73 23.70 9.83
C ILE A 108 -11.88 23.51 8.84
N ARG A 109 -11.61 23.75 7.55
CA ARG A 109 -12.53 23.39 6.46
C ARG A 109 -12.09 22.05 5.86
N LEU A 110 -12.95 21.04 5.97
CA LEU A 110 -12.73 19.74 5.35
C LEU A 110 -13.53 19.64 4.06
N ASP A 111 -12.87 19.31 2.96
CA ASP A 111 -13.49 19.00 1.68
C ASP A 111 -13.58 17.48 1.45
N GLY A 112 -14.26 17.06 0.38
CA GLY A 112 -14.39 15.64 0.04
C GLY A 112 -13.06 14.95 -0.26
N THR A 113 -11.99 15.70 -0.51
CA THR A 113 -10.66 15.16 -0.78
C THR A 113 -10.08 14.44 0.43
N ILE A 114 -10.49 14.78 1.67
CA ILE A 114 -10.03 14.06 2.86
C ILE A 114 -10.44 12.58 2.86
N LEU A 115 -11.56 12.23 2.23
CA LEU A 115 -12.05 10.84 2.15
C LEU A 115 -11.11 9.96 1.32
N ILE A 116 -10.39 10.54 0.36
CA ILE A 116 -9.39 9.83 -0.46
C ILE A 116 -8.23 9.34 0.42
N TRP A 117 -7.90 10.08 1.48
CA TRP A 117 -6.79 9.77 2.40
C TRP A 117 -7.15 8.77 3.50
N VAL A 118 -8.43 8.46 3.70
CA VAL A 118 -8.88 7.49 4.70
C VAL A 118 -8.29 6.11 4.42
N TRP A 119 -8.39 5.64 3.18
CA TRP A 119 -7.90 4.32 2.81
C TRP A 119 -6.37 4.18 2.94
N PRO A 120 -5.53 5.11 2.42
CA PRO A 120 -4.08 5.10 2.66
C PRO A 120 -3.72 5.11 4.15
N THR A 121 -4.39 5.95 4.95
CA THR A 121 -4.13 6.05 6.39
C THR A 121 -4.43 4.73 7.08
N LEU A 122 -5.54 4.06 6.71
CA LEU A 122 -5.90 2.74 7.23
C LEU A 122 -4.82 1.70 6.92
N VAL A 123 -4.29 1.68 5.69
CA VAL A 123 -3.22 0.76 5.29
C VAL A 123 -1.94 1.00 6.10
N VAL A 124 -1.55 2.26 6.29
CA VAL A 124 -0.36 2.63 7.09
C VAL A 124 -0.53 2.19 8.54
N MET A 125 -1.65 2.54 9.17
CA MET A 125 -1.91 2.17 10.57
C MET A 125 -2.04 0.66 10.75
N TYR A 126 -2.60 -0.04 9.77
CA TYR A 126 -2.63 -1.50 9.75
C TYR A 126 -1.23 -2.10 9.71
N ALA A 127 -0.35 -1.59 8.84
CA ALA A 127 1.02 -2.08 8.72
C ALA A 127 1.81 -1.87 10.03
N VAL A 128 1.63 -0.71 10.67
CA VAL A 128 2.22 -0.40 11.98
C VAL A 128 1.70 -1.35 13.05
N GLY A 129 0.38 -1.50 13.18
CA GLY A 129 -0.24 -2.37 14.19
C GLY A 129 0.14 -3.84 14.00
N ARG A 130 0.18 -4.31 12.75
CA ARG A 130 0.63 -5.68 12.41
C ARG A 130 2.11 -5.88 12.74
N GLY A 131 2.96 -4.92 12.40
CA GLY A 131 4.39 -4.96 12.71
C GLY A 131 4.65 -5.01 14.22
N TRP A 132 3.93 -4.18 14.99
CA TRP A 132 3.99 -4.20 16.45
C TRP A 132 3.53 -5.55 17.03
N ALA A 133 2.40 -6.08 16.56
CA ALA A 133 1.87 -7.37 17.00
C ALA A 133 2.84 -8.52 16.69
N SER A 134 3.38 -8.57 15.48
CA SER A 134 4.34 -9.61 15.08
C SER A 134 5.57 -9.68 15.98
N ARG A 135 6.14 -8.51 16.34
CA ARG A 135 7.26 -8.40 17.28
C ARG A 135 6.90 -8.90 18.68
N ARG A 136 5.67 -8.65 19.12
CA ARG A 136 5.20 -9.04 20.46
C ARG A 136 4.98 -10.54 20.61
N TYR A 137 4.57 -11.23 19.55
CA TYR A 137 4.28 -12.66 19.55
C TYR A 137 5.47 -13.53 19.11
N GLY A 138 6.67 -12.95 18.96
CA GLY A 138 7.87 -13.70 18.58
C GLY A 138 7.84 -14.22 17.14
N GLY A 139 6.94 -13.69 16.30
CA GLY A 139 6.90 -14.01 14.89
C GLY A 139 8.18 -13.48 14.25
N ALA A 140 9.06 -14.41 13.82
CA ALA A 140 10.13 -14.10 12.90
C ALA A 140 9.55 -13.24 11.79
N SER A 141 10.11 -12.05 11.65
CA SER A 141 9.61 -10.94 10.85
C SER A 141 9.74 -11.20 9.35
N ASP A 142 9.39 -12.36 8.82
CA ASP A 142 10.05 -12.84 7.59
C ASP A 142 9.09 -13.29 6.48
N VAL A 143 7.94 -12.64 6.28
CA VAL A 143 7.18 -12.87 5.03
C VAL A 143 6.82 -11.58 4.30
N MET A 144 6.47 -10.51 5.03
CA MET A 144 6.39 -9.18 4.40
C MET A 144 7.78 -8.55 4.21
N CYS A 145 8.74 -8.83 5.12
CA CYS A 145 10.11 -8.29 5.08
C CYS A 145 11.18 -9.25 4.53
N ASP A 146 10.96 -10.57 4.46
CA ASP A 146 11.87 -11.50 3.75
C ASP A 146 11.47 -11.66 2.27
N SER A 147 11.23 -10.51 1.66
CA SER A 147 11.05 -10.40 0.22
C SER A 147 12.05 -9.41 -0.33
N GLY A 148 13.28 -9.38 0.20
CA GLY A 148 14.34 -8.49 -0.27
C GLY A 148 14.41 -8.47 -1.80
N LEU A 149 14.44 -9.63 -2.45
CA LEU A 149 14.51 -9.71 -3.91
C LEU A 149 13.24 -9.24 -4.67
N ALA A 150 12.04 -9.34 -4.07
CA ALA A 150 10.76 -9.00 -4.72
C ALA A 150 10.31 -7.57 -4.42
N LEU A 151 10.62 -7.05 -3.23
CA LEU A 151 10.33 -5.68 -2.80
C LEU A 151 11.13 -4.66 -3.62
N HIS A 152 12.38 -4.95 -3.98
CA HIS A 152 13.17 -4.08 -4.87
C HIS A 152 12.50 -3.98 -6.25
N TRP A 153 12.09 -5.11 -6.82
CA TRP A 153 11.41 -5.15 -8.13
C TRP A 153 10.03 -4.48 -8.09
N GLN A 154 9.33 -4.59 -6.96
CA GLN A 154 8.03 -3.95 -6.73
C GLN A 154 8.15 -2.43 -6.54
N LEU A 155 9.16 -1.96 -5.79
CA LEU A 155 9.46 -0.54 -5.65
C LEU A 155 9.90 0.05 -7.00
N LEU A 156 10.68 -0.69 -7.79
CA LEU A 156 11.06 -0.29 -9.14
C LEU A 156 9.85 -0.27 -10.09
N PHE A 157 8.96 -1.25 -10.02
CA PHE A 157 7.74 -1.28 -10.83
C PHE A 157 6.78 -0.14 -10.43
N ALA A 158 6.61 0.11 -9.13
CA ALA A 158 5.84 1.24 -8.64
C ALA A 158 6.47 2.58 -9.07
N ALA A 159 7.79 2.74 -8.93
CA ALA A 159 8.51 3.92 -9.39
C ALA A 159 8.43 4.11 -10.91
N LEU A 160 8.51 3.03 -11.69
CA LEU A 160 8.36 3.03 -13.15
C LEU A 160 6.93 3.40 -13.55
N VAL A 161 5.92 2.86 -12.90
CA VAL A 161 4.50 3.20 -13.12
C VAL A 161 4.25 4.66 -12.76
N ILE A 162 4.75 5.13 -11.61
CA ILE A 162 4.65 6.53 -11.20
C ILE A 162 5.38 7.45 -12.19
N ALA A 163 6.58 7.08 -12.65
CA ALA A 163 7.36 7.85 -13.62
C ALA A 163 6.73 7.86 -15.02
N ALA A 164 6.15 6.73 -15.46
CA ALA A 164 5.43 6.62 -16.73
C ALA A 164 4.14 7.45 -16.70
N VAL A 165 3.41 7.41 -15.59
CA VAL A 165 2.20 8.22 -15.42
C VAL A 165 2.53 9.71 -15.28
N ALA A 166 3.57 10.07 -14.52
CA ALA A 166 4.09 11.43 -14.46
C ALA A 166 4.58 11.91 -15.83
N GLY A 167 5.11 11.01 -16.67
CA GLY A 167 5.52 11.24 -18.05
C GLY A 167 4.35 11.49 -19.02
N LEU A 168 3.30 10.68 -18.91
CA LEU A 168 2.11 10.77 -19.75
C LEU A 168 1.19 11.94 -19.33
N GLY A 169 1.21 12.32 -18.05
CA GLY A 169 0.42 13.40 -17.47
C GLY A 169 1.10 14.78 -17.42
N ARG A 170 2.32 14.94 -17.97
CA ARG A 170 3.13 16.19 -17.85
C ARG A 170 2.40 17.46 -18.29
N HIS A 171 1.45 17.35 -19.20
CA HIS A 171 0.70 18.49 -19.74
C HIS A 171 -0.60 18.82 -18.98
N GLN A 172 -1.01 18.01 -17.98
CA GLN A 172 -2.31 18.16 -17.29
C GLN A 172 -2.21 18.20 -15.75
N LEU A 173 -1.02 18.04 -15.17
CA LEU A 173 -0.79 18.06 -13.72
C LEU A 173 -0.51 19.49 -13.23
N SER A 174 -1.19 19.91 -12.17
CA SER A 174 -0.89 21.17 -11.46
C SER A 174 0.49 21.11 -10.79
N ASP A 175 1.21 22.24 -10.74
CA ASP A 175 2.56 22.35 -10.15
C ASP A 175 2.67 21.76 -8.73
N TYR A 176 1.63 21.88 -7.90
CA TYR A 176 1.59 21.30 -6.55
C TYR A 176 1.48 19.77 -6.56
N GLN A 177 0.66 19.21 -7.46
CA GLN A 177 0.52 17.76 -7.63
C GLN A 177 1.80 17.16 -8.20
N PHE A 178 2.46 17.86 -9.13
CA PHE A 178 3.74 17.46 -9.69
C PHE A 178 4.84 17.45 -8.61
N GLY A 179 4.91 18.49 -7.78
CA GLY A 179 5.85 18.58 -6.67
C GLY A 179 5.64 17.49 -5.59
N MET A 180 4.40 17.22 -5.22
CA MET A 180 4.07 16.15 -4.26
C MET A 180 4.42 14.76 -4.82
N LEU A 181 4.16 14.51 -6.11
CA LEU A 181 4.50 13.25 -6.77
C LEU A 181 6.01 13.05 -6.88
N CYS A 182 6.77 14.08 -7.24
CA CYS A 182 8.23 14.03 -7.25
C CYS A 182 8.80 13.77 -5.84
N GLY A 183 8.22 14.40 -4.81
CA GLY A 183 8.60 14.18 -3.42
C GLY A 183 8.37 12.74 -2.94
N VAL A 184 7.19 12.19 -3.22
CA VAL A 184 6.84 10.80 -2.85
C VAL A 184 7.69 9.80 -3.64
N SER A 185 7.92 10.04 -4.93
CA SER A 185 8.79 9.20 -5.77
C SER A 185 10.24 9.20 -5.29
N GLY A 186 10.76 10.37 -4.91
CA GLY A 186 12.10 10.53 -4.34
C GLY A 186 12.23 9.83 -2.99
N ALA A 187 11.24 9.96 -2.11
CA ALA A 187 11.24 9.30 -0.80
C ALA A 187 11.19 7.76 -0.91
N LEU A 188 10.36 7.24 -1.82
CA LEU A 188 10.29 5.81 -2.11
C LEU A 188 11.58 5.29 -2.77
N GLY A 189 12.15 6.07 -3.70
CA GLY A 189 13.42 5.77 -4.36
C GLY A 189 14.61 5.75 -3.39
N LEU A 190 14.72 6.74 -2.50
CA LEU A 190 15.72 6.78 -1.43
C LEU A 190 15.55 5.62 -0.44
N GLY A 191 14.31 5.29 -0.08
CA GLY A 191 14.01 4.13 0.77
C GLY A 191 14.46 2.81 0.13
N ALA A 192 14.25 2.66 -1.18
CA ALA A 192 14.71 1.50 -1.94
C ALA A 192 16.25 1.43 -2.00
N LEU A 193 16.90 2.57 -2.26
CA LEU A 193 18.37 2.70 -2.33
C LEU A 193 19.05 2.40 -1.00
N LEU A 194 18.57 2.99 0.09
CA LEU A 194 19.13 2.78 1.42
C LEU A 194 19.02 1.31 1.85
N ARG A 195 17.93 0.64 1.51
CA ARG A 195 17.76 -0.78 1.80
C ARG A 195 18.62 -1.68 0.91
N ALA A 196 18.79 -1.35 -0.37
CA ALA A 196 19.73 -2.04 -1.25
C ALA A 196 21.17 -1.95 -0.71
N ILE A 197 21.57 -0.76 -0.23
CA ILE A 197 22.89 -0.51 0.38
C ILE A 197 23.05 -1.29 1.69
N GLN A 198 22.04 -1.29 2.56
CA GLN A 198 22.08 -2.05 3.81
C GLN A 198 22.20 -3.56 3.56
N HIS A 199 21.52 -4.07 2.52
CA HIS A 199 21.60 -5.48 2.14
C HIS A 199 22.99 -5.85 1.60
N TRP A 200 23.57 -5.02 0.73
CA TRP A 200 24.94 -5.19 0.23
C TRP A 200 25.97 -5.21 1.37
N ARG A 201 25.81 -4.30 2.35
CA ARG A 201 26.67 -4.26 3.55
C ARG A 201 26.53 -5.50 4.43
N LYS A 202 25.32 -6.06 4.56
CA LYS A 202 25.09 -7.32 5.30
C LYS A 202 25.76 -8.51 4.59
N ARG A 203 25.70 -8.57 3.26
CA ARG A 203 26.35 -9.62 2.47
C ARG A 203 27.87 -9.60 2.63
N GLN A 204 28.47 -8.42 2.61
CA GLN A 204 29.92 -8.28 2.80
C GLN A 204 30.40 -8.66 4.21
N ARG A 205 29.59 -8.43 5.26
CA ARG A 205 29.96 -8.86 6.62
C ARG A 205 29.96 -10.37 6.79
N GLY A 206 29.05 -11.09 6.13
CA GLY A 206 29.01 -12.56 6.17
C GLY A 206 30.19 -13.23 5.47
N GLU A 207 30.84 -12.56 4.52
CA GLU A 207 32.04 -13.08 3.82
C GLU A 207 33.33 -12.89 4.63
N HIS A 208 33.37 -11.93 5.56
CA HIS A 208 34.52 -11.68 6.43
C HIS A 208 34.58 -12.55 7.70
N GLU A 209 33.47 -13.15 8.13
CA GLU A 209 33.43 -14.08 9.28
C GLU A 209 33.69 -15.55 8.89
N ALA A 210 33.73 -15.85 7.58
CA ALA A 210 33.96 -17.18 7.03
C ALA A 210 35.39 -17.40 6.51
N SER A 211 36.30 -16.43 6.72
CA SER A 211 37.72 -16.50 6.37
C SER A 211 38.60 -16.34 7.59
#